data_AF-A0A8S3FUY9-F1
#
_entry.id   AF-A0A8S3FUY9-F1
#
_cell.length_a   1.000
_cell.length_b   1.000
_cell.length_c   1.000
_cell.angle_alpha   90.00
_cell.angle_beta   90.00
_cell.angle_gamma   90.00
#
_symmetry.space_group_name_H-M   'P 1'
#
loop_
_entity.id
_entity.type
_entity.pdbx_description
1 polymer ?
#
loop_
_entity_poly.entity_id
_entity_poly.type
_entity_poly.pdbx_seq_one_letter_code
_entity_poly.pdbx_strand_id
1 'polypeptide(L)'
;MVQPKILNSMDSFVWARLKLDMTTPKKTKFVENVRGLVTFPHYFEDRPRKNVVLFCRLPEHIKAAEKHGAYMFGYTEVIKQFERGDVTDTNYEYVLCAPDVYADILHLRKKISKDKFPNPQYGSLHPNVDKMLEKFIRGKEYQSVKYEEARGILELRFGIVR
;
A
#
# COMPACT_ATOMS: atom_id res chain seq x y z
N MET A 1 -25.13 14.93 13.84
CA MET A 1 -25.29 14.02 12.68
C MET A 1 -26.14 14.74 11.66
N VAL A 2 -25.55 15.29 10.61
CA VAL A 2 -26.28 16.08 9.59
C VAL A 2 -26.56 15.18 8.40
N GLN A 3 -27.84 15.07 8.03
CA GLN A 3 -28.33 14.27 6.89
C GLN A 3 -27.80 14.82 5.55
N PRO A 4 -27.45 13.94 4.59
CA PRO A 4 -26.83 14.29 3.31
C PRO A 4 -27.84 14.81 2.27
N LYS A 5 -28.68 15.80 2.63
CA LYS A 5 -29.65 16.42 1.71
C LYS A 5 -29.47 17.93 1.50
N ILE A 6 -28.49 18.55 2.17
CA ILE A 6 -28.37 20.03 2.23
C ILE A 6 -27.25 20.59 1.35
N LEU A 7 -26.31 19.77 0.85
CA LEU A 7 -25.28 20.23 -0.07
C LEU A 7 -25.33 19.42 -1.37
N ASN A 8 -25.79 20.04 -2.44
CA ASN A 8 -25.91 19.52 -3.79
C ASN A 8 -24.51 19.29 -4.43
N SER A 9 -23.68 18.47 -3.80
CA SER A 9 -22.32 18.14 -4.23
C SER A 9 -22.30 16.68 -4.67
N MET A 10 -22.58 16.45 -5.96
CA MET A 10 -22.56 15.12 -6.60
C MET A 10 -21.17 14.47 -6.60
N ASP A 11 -20.10 15.24 -6.35
CA ASP A 11 -18.72 14.74 -6.23
C ASP A 11 -18.30 14.48 -4.76
N SER A 12 -19.25 14.18 -3.87
CA SER A 12 -18.95 13.91 -2.46
C SER A 12 -18.29 12.55 -2.27
N PHE A 13 -17.14 12.52 -1.59
CA PHE A 13 -16.44 11.27 -1.26
C PHE A 13 -17.27 10.41 -0.30
N VAL A 14 -17.32 9.11 -0.58
CA VAL A 14 -17.88 8.12 0.34
C VAL A 14 -16.80 7.70 1.34
N TRP A 15 -17.15 7.82 2.62
CA TRP A 15 -16.30 7.45 3.75
C TRP A 15 -16.88 6.24 4.48
N ALA A 16 -16.05 5.24 4.74
CA ALA A 16 -16.29 4.24 5.76
C ALA A 16 -15.67 4.71 7.06
N ARG A 17 -16.45 4.74 8.13
CA ARG A 17 -15.96 4.91 9.50
C ARG A 17 -16.30 3.66 10.29
N LEU A 18 -15.28 2.86 10.61
CA LEU A 18 -15.42 1.67 11.44
C LEU A 18 -14.97 2.01 12.85
N LYS A 19 -15.76 1.62 13.85
CA LYS A 19 -15.36 1.67 15.25
C LYS A 19 -14.79 0.30 15.62
N LEU A 20 -13.55 0.28 16.06
CA LEU A 20 -12.84 -0.93 16.46
C LEU A 20 -12.81 -1.01 17.98
N ASP A 21 -13.24 -2.14 18.52
CA ASP A 21 -12.95 -2.51 19.90
C ASP A 21 -11.52 -3.04 19.96
N MET A 22 -10.65 -2.34 20.68
CA MET A 22 -9.24 -2.69 20.85
C MET A 22 -8.95 -3.21 22.27
N THR A 23 -9.97 -3.71 22.97
CA THR A 23 -9.81 -4.31 24.29
C THR A 23 -8.96 -5.57 24.25
N THR A 24 -8.06 -5.69 25.22
CA THR A 24 -7.27 -6.89 25.47
C THR A 24 -7.58 -7.44 26.85
N PRO A 25 -7.42 -8.76 27.08
CA PRO A 25 -7.69 -9.38 28.38
C PRO A 25 -6.74 -8.91 29.51
N LYS A 26 -5.66 -8.19 29.18
CA LYS A 26 -4.75 -7.58 30.15
C LYS A 26 -4.61 -6.09 29.85
N LYS A 27 -4.91 -5.21 30.82
CA LYS A 27 -4.80 -3.74 30.69
C LYS A 27 -3.43 -3.25 30.23
N THR A 28 -2.36 -4.02 30.45
CA THR A 28 -0.98 -3.68 30.04
C THR A 28 -0.64 -4.08 28.60
N LYS A 29 -1.50 -4.83 27.91
CA LYS A 29 -1.27 -5.26 26.53
C LYS A 29 -1.95 -4.30 25.57
N PHE A 30 -1.17 -3.39 24.98
CA PHE A 30 -1.66 -2.46 23.98
C PHE A 30 -1.84 -3.14 22.62
N VAL A 31 -2.96 -2.86 21.94
CA VAL A 31 -3.16 -3.21 20.53
C VAL A 31 -2.56 -2.09 19.68
N GLU A 32 -1.66 -2.45 18.78
CA GLU A 32 -1.10 -1.50 17.82
C GLU A 32 -2.14 -1.06 16.80
N ASN A 33 -1.94 0.11 16.20
CA ASN A 33 -2.80 0.59 15.13
C ASN A 33 -2.77 -0.39 13.95
N VAL A 34 -3.96 -0.77 13.49
CA VAL A 34 -4.11 -1.61 12.30
C VAL A 34 -3.92 -0.73 11.08
N ARG A 35 -2.84 -0.98 10.34
CA ARG A 35 -2.61 -0.43 9.00
C ARG A 35 -2.65 -1.55 8.00
N GLY A 36 -3.25 -1.31 6.85
CA GLY A 36 -3.29 -2.29 5.79
C GLY A 36 -3.74 -1.72 4.46
N LEU A 37 -3.88 -2.63 3.50
CA LEU A 37 -4.20 -2.29 2.13
C LEU A 37 -5.29 -3.24 1.66
N VAL A 38 -6.44 -2.67 1.28
CA VAL A 38 -7.64 -3.40 0.87
C VAL A 38 -7.92 -3.14 -0.60
N THR A 39 -8.24 -4.19 -1.34
CA THR A 39 -8.74 -4.08 -2.71
C THR A 39 -10.26 -4.16 -2.70
N PHE A 40 -10.88 -3.34 -3.54
CA PHE A 40 -12.33 -3.37 -3.75
C PHE A 40 -12.66 -4.11 -5.04
N PRO A 41 -13.77 -4.87 -5.10
CA PRO A 41 -14.21 -5.53 -6.33
C PRO A 41 -14.49 -4.53 -7.46
N HIS A 42 -14.98 -3.34 -7.10
CA HIS A 42 -15.24 -2.24 -8.01
C HIS A 42 -14.29 -1.08 -7.72
N TYR A 43 -13.77 -0.47 -8.79
CA TYR A 43 -12.86 0.66 -8.70
C TYR A 43 -13.63 1.95 -8.44
N PHE A 44 -13.13 2.77 -7.51
CA PHE A 44 -13.65 4.11 -7.26
C PHE A 44 -12.69 5.15 -7.84
N GLU A 45 -13.19 6.05 -8.69
CA GLU A 45 -12.43 7.18 -9.23
C GLU A 45 -12.11 8.17 -8.12
N ASP A 46 -10.84 8.22 -7.70
CA ASP A 46 -10.46 9.05 -6.54
C ASP A 46 -8.97 9.39 -6.48
N ARG A 47 -8.08 8.66 -7.18
CA ARG A 47 -6.64 8.97 -7.19
C ARG A 47 -5.95 8.61 -8.50
N PRO A 48 -4.86 9.31 -8.86
CA PRO A 48 -3.91 8.82 -9.87
C PRO A 48 -3.36 7.46 -9.46
N ARG A 49 -2.93 6.67 -10.45
CA ARG A 49 -2.29 5.36 -10.19
C ARG A 49 -1.10 5.55 -9.25
N LYS A 50 -0.98 4.65 -8.28
CA LYS A 50 0.12 4.64 -7.33
C LYS A 50 1.40 4.25 -8.04
N ASN A 51 2.47 5.01 -7.83
CA ASN A 51 3.78 4.66 -8.37
C ASN A 51 4.37 3.51 -7.56
N VAL A 52 4.46 2.34 -8.19
CA VAL A 52 4.98 1.11 -7.59
C VAL A 52 6.26 0.69 -8.31
N VAL A 53 7.29 0.39 -7.52
CA VAL A 53 8.55 -0.17 -8.01
C VAL A 53 8.58 -1.66 -7.73
N LEU A 54 8.93 -2.48 -8.71
CA LEU A 54 9.07 -3.94 -8.55
C LEU A 54 10.49 -4.41 -8.84
N PHE A 55 11.11 -5.07 -7.86
CA PHE A 55 12.33 -5.84 -8.07
C PHE A 55 11.99 -7.26 -8.50
N CYS A 56 12.41 -7.65 -9.71
CA CYS A 56 12.19 -9.00 -10.25
C CYS A 56 13.23 -9.36 -11.31
N ARG A 57 13.60 -10.65 -11.41
CA ARG A 57 14.52 -11.16 -12.44
C ARG A 57 13.83 -11.96 -13.54
N LEU A 58 12.75 -12.66 -13.20
CA LEU A 58 12.04 -13.57 -14.11
C LEU A 58 11.24 -12.81 -15.19
N PRO A 59 11.28 -13.25 -16.46
CA PRO A 59 10.52 -12.63 -17.55
C PRO A 59 9.00 -12.59 -17.31
N GLU A 60 8.46 -13.58 -16.61
CA GLU A 60 7.03 -13.66 -16.27
C GLU A 60 6.60 -12.51 -15.34
N HIS A 61 7.45 -12.16 -14.38
CA HIS A 61 7.19 -11.04 -13.46
C HIS A 61 7.32 -9.69 -14.15
N ILE A 62 8.23 -9.57 -15.11
CA ILE A 62 8.38 -8.38 -15.96
C ILE A 62 7.10 -8.15 -16.78
N LYS A 63 6.59 -9.19 -17.45
CA LYS A 63 5.31 -9.11 -18.19
C LYS A 63 4.13 -8.71 -17.29
N ALA A 64 4.10 -9.21 -16.05
CA ALA A 64 3.08 -8.81 -15.08
C ALA A 64 3.21 -7.32 -14.70
N ALA A 65 4.43 -6.83 -14.47
CA ALA A 65 4.69 -5.42 -14.17
C ALA A 65 4.26 -4.49 -15.30
N GLU A 66 4.57 -4.85 -16.55
CA GLU A 66 4.14 -4.12 -17.75
C GLU A 66 2.61 -4.09 -17.87
N LYS A 67 1.95 -5.24 -17.71
CA LYS A 67 0.49 -5.38 -17.76
C LYS A 67 -0.23 -4.47 -16.76
N HIS A 68 0.29 -4.37 -15.54
CA HIS A 68 -0.30 -3.54 -14.48
C HIS A 68 0.14 -2.07 -14.55
N GLY A 69 1.13 -1.73 -15.38
CA GLY A 69 1.66 -0.37 -15.52
C GLY A 69 2.44 0.08 -14.29
N ALA A 70 3.30 -0.79 -13.76
CA ALA A 70 4.22 -0.43 -12.68
C ALA A 70 5.15 0.72 -13.11
N TYR A 71 5.53 1.59 -12.18
CA TYR A 71 6.33 2.78 -12.46
C TYR A 71 7.75 2.42 -12.89
N MET A 72 8.38 1.48 -12.17
CA MET A 72 9.70 0.95 -12.49
C MET A 72 9.74 -0.53 -12.14
N PHE A 73 10.39 -1.33 -12.98
CA PHE A 73 10.53 -2.76 -12.74
C PHE A 73 11.82 -3.30 -13.34
N GLY A 74 12.38 -4.33 -12.71
CA GLY A 74 13.59 -4.99 -13.20
C GLY A 74 14.49 -5.48 -12.08
N TYR A 75 15.72 -5.81 -12.45
CA TYR A 75 16.72 -6.36 -11.55
C TYR A 75 17.92 -5.42 -11.43
N THR A 76 19.03 -5.70 -12.11
CA THR A 76 20.30 -4.96 -11.97
C THR A 76 20.19 -3.49 -12.33
N GLU A 77 19.43 -3.13 -13.35
CA GLU A 77 19.30 -1.73 -13.79
C GLU A 77 18.59 -0.87 -12.75
N VAL A 78 17.48 -1.37 -12.20
CA VAL A 78 16.71 -0.68 -11.16
C VAL A 78 17.53 -0.60 -9.88
N ILE A 79 18.20 -1.70 -9.48
CA ILE A 79 19.09 -1.69 -8.31
C ILE A 79 20.15 -0.59 -8.44
N LYS A 80 20.83 -0.50 -9.59
CA LYS A 80 21.84 0.54 -9.84
C LYS A 80 21.27 1.96 -9.77
N GLN A 81 20.05 2.20 -10.23
CA GLN A 81 19.40 3.51 -10.13
C GLN A 81 19.15 3.92 -8.67
N PHE A 82 18.72 2.97 -7.83
CA PHE A 82 18.62 3.18 -6.38
C PHE A 82 20.00 3.35 -5.72
N GLU A 83 21.02 2.62 -6.18
CA GLU A 83 22.39 2.79 -5.71
C GLU A 83 23.01 4.13 -6.11
N ARG A 84 22.63 4.72 -7.25
CA ARG A 84 23.08 6.07 -7.61
C ARG A 84 22.33 7.17 -6.88
N GLY A 85 21.13 6.87 -6.37
CA GLY A 85 20.25 7.85 -5.74
C GLY A 85 19.39 8.62 -6.75
N ASP A 86 19.23 8.09 -7.97
CA ASP A 86 18.38 8.68 -9.01
C ASP A 86 16.89 8.63 -8.63
N VAL A 87 16.53 7.63 -7.80
CA VAL A 87 15.16 7.40 -7.32
C VAL A 87 15.07 7.80 -5.87
N THR A 88 14.27 8.82 -5.57
CA THR A 88 13.99 9.25 -4.19
C THR A 88 12.66 8.69 -3.70
N ASP A 89 12.50 8.63 -2.38
CA ASP A 89 11.28 8.15 -1.72
C ASP A 89 10.03 8.95 -2.09
N THR A 90 10.15 10.12 -2.74
CA THR A 90 9.02 10.91 -3.23
C THR A 90 8.49 10.41 -4.58
N ASN A 91 9.32 9.72 -5.38
CA ASN A 91 8.94 9.25 -6.72
C ASN A 91 7.99 8.05 -6.68
N TYR A 92 8.02 7.27 -5.59
CA TYR A 92 7.27 6.03 -5.45
C TYR A 92 6.56 5.92 -4.10
N GLU A 93 5.41 5.25 -4.11
CA GLU A 93 4.63 4.95 -2.90
C GLU A 93 5.07 3.63 -2.27
N TYR A 94 5.28 2.60 -3.10
CA TYR A 94 5.60 1.25 -2.63
C TYR A 94 6.76 0.63 -3.41
N VAL A 95 7.54 -0.17 -2.69
CA VAL A 95 8.54 -1.07 -3.25
C VAL A 95 8.08 -2.50 -3.03
N LEU A 96 8.04 -3.25 -4.11
CA LEU A 96 7.70 -4.66 -4.14
C LEU A 96 8.90 -5.47 -4.59
N CYS A 97 8.96 -6.72 -4.15
CA CYS A 97 10.07 -7.60 -4.46
C CYS A 97 9.57 -9.03 -4.66
N ALA A 98 10.12 -9.70 -5.67
CA ALA A 98 9.98 -11.13 -5.83
C ALA A 98 11.02 -11.87 -4.96
N PRO A 99 10.70 -13.06 -4.40
CA PRO A 99 11.59 -13.75 -3.44
C PRO A 99 12.99 -14.09 -3.96
N ASP A 100 13.13 -14.24 -5.27
CA ASP A 100 14.38 -14.58 -5.99
C ASP A 100 15.44 -13.48 -5.91
N VAL A 101 15.03 -12.21 -5.81
CA VAL A 101 15.92 -11.04 -5.78
C VAL A 101 16.01 -10.38 -4.41
N TYR A 102 15.35 -10.95 -3.39
CA TYR A 102 15.27 -10.34 -2.06
C TYR A 102 16.64 -10.21 -1.39
N ALA A 103 17.50 -11.22 -1.53
CA ALA A 103 18.86 -11.20 -0.99
C ALA A 103 19.69 -10.07 -1.60
N ASP A 104 19.50 -9.82 -2.89
CA ASP A 104 20.23 -8.80 -3.62
C ASP A 104 19.80 -7.41 -3.16
N ILE A 105 18.53 -7.15 -2.86
CA ILE A 105 18.08 -5.80 -2.45
C ILE A 105 18.41 -5.42 -0.99
N LEU A 106 18.97 -6.34 -0.18
CA LEU A 106 19.27 -6.08 1.24
C LEU A 106 20.25 -4.92 1.45
N HIS A 107 21.18 -4.69 0.53
CA HIS A 107 22.12 -3.57 0.60
C HIS A 107 21.42 -2.21 0.40
N LEU A 108 20.28 -2.19 -0.31
CA LEU A 108 19.47 -0.98 -0.52
C LEU A 108 18.65 -0.57 0.70
N ARG A 109 18.62 -1.39 1.77
CA ARG A 109 17.86 -1.13 3.00
C ARG A 109 18.23 0.20 3.68
N LYS A 110 19.44 0.72 3.46
CA LYS A 110 19.85 2.04 3.98
C LYS A 110 19.35 3.20 3.12
N LYS A 111 18.99 2.95 1.86
CA LYS A 111 18.57 3.96 0.88
C LYS A 111 17.06 4.09 0.80
N ILE A 112 16.35 2.97 0.95
CA ILE A 112 14.89 2.91 0.96
C ILE A 112 14.43 3.08 2.40
N SER A 113 13.44 3.95 2.65
CA SER A 113 12.83 4.08 3.97
C SER A 113 12.39 2.72 4.54
N LYS A 114 12.61 2.53 5.85
CA LYS A 114 12.28 1.29 6.57
C LYS A 114 10.81 0.86 6.38
N ASP A 115 9.90 1.82 6.30
CA ASP A 115 8.46 1.56 6.13
C ASP A 115 8.07 1.16 4.70
N LYS A 116 8.90 1.50 3.71
CA LYS A 116 8.69 1.17 2.29
C LYS A 116 9.45 -0.06 1.84
N PHE A 117 10.44 -0.50 2.61
CA PHE A 117 11.26 -1.66 2.27
C PHE A 117 10.40 -2.94 2.19
N PRO A 118 10.59 -3.80 1.18
CA PRO A 118 9.81 -5.02 1.02
C PRO A 118 9.86 -5.91 2.27
N ASN A 119 8.69 -6.31 2.77
CA ASN A 119 8.56 -7.15 3.95
C ASN A 119 7.48 -8.21 3.70
N PRO A 120 7.79 -9.50 3.93
CA PRO A 120 6.79 -10.57 3.77
C PRO A 120 5.57 -10.40 4.69
N GLN A 121 5.72 -9.78 5.87
CA GLN A 121 4.59 -9.49 6.76
C GLN A 121 3.59 -8.51 6.17
N TYR A 122 4.05 -7.52 5.39
CA TYR A 122 3.18 -6.55 4.72
C TYR A 122 2.69 -7.03 3.34
N GLY A 123 3.17 -8.20 2.89
CA GLY A 123 2.83 -8.76 1.59
C GLY A 123 3.50 -8.06 0.40
N SER A 124 4.48 -7.18 0.65
CA SER A 124 5.29 -6.53 -0.41
C SER A 124 6.45 -7.41 -0.89
N LEU A 125 6.66 -8.56 -0.26
CA LEU A 125 7.52 -9.65 -0.72
C LEU A 125 6.67 -10.90 -0.90
N HIS A 126 6.40 -11.31 -2.15
CA HIS A 126 5.52 -12.44 -2.41
C HIS A 126 5.84 -13.13 -3.77
N PRO A 127 5.78 -14.47 -3.87
CA PRO A 127 6.05 -15.19 -5.13
C PRO A 127 5.00 -14.92 -6.22
N ASN A 128 3.74 -14.74 -5.83
CA ASN A 128 2.68 -14.33 -6.76
C ASN A 128 2.72 -12.81 -6.98
N VAL A 129 3.53 -12.38 -7.93
CA VAL A 129 3.75 -10.97 -8.29
C VAL A 129 2.50 -10.32 -8.90
N ASP A 130 1.71 -11.06 -9.68
CA ASP A 130 0.53 -10.52 -10.36
C ASP A 130 -0.53 -10.04 -9.35
N LYS A 131 -0.89 -10.89 -8.38
CA LYS A 131 -1.82 -10.53 -7.30
C LYS A 131 -1.26 -9.42 -6.40
N MET A 132 0.06 -9.43 -6.18
CA MET A 132 0.73 -8.42 -5.37
C MET A 132 0.63 -7.05 -6.05
N LEU A 133 1.01 -6.95 -7.33
CA LEU A 133 0.91 -5.72 -8.12
C LEU A 133 -0.53 -5.19 -8.15
N GLU A 134 -1.50 -6.05 -8.43
CA GLU A 134 -2.91 -5.66 -8.43
C GLU A 134 -3.31 -5.04 -7.08
N LYS A 135 -2.92 -5.70 -5.98
CA LYS A 135 -3.22 -5.24 -4.63
C LYS A 135 -2.63 -3.86 -4.36
N PHE A 136 -1.36 -3.64 -4.63
CA PHE A 136 -0.69 -2.38 -4.29
C PHE A 136 -1.06 -1.21 -5.23
N ILE A 137 -1.30 -1.49 -6.52
CA ILE A 137 -1.66 -0.46 -7.50
C ILE A 137 -3.12 -0.03 -7.32
N ARG A 138 -4.04 -0.98 -7.11
CA ARG A 138 -5.49 -0.69 -6.98
C ARG A 138 -5.94 -0.47 -5.55
N GLY A 139 -5.25 -1.04 -4.58
CA GLY A 139 -5.76 -1.08 -3.22
C GLY A 139 -5.61 0.24 -2.48
N LYS A 140 -6.56 0.46 -1.58
CA LYS A 140 -6.66 1.64 -0.74
C LYS A 140 -6.01 1.35 0.60
N GLU A 141 -5.22 2.31 1.08
CA GLU A 141 -4.68 2.24 2.43
C GLU A 141 -5.77 2.55 3.44
N TYR A 142 -5.73 1.84 4.56
CA TYR A 142 -6.47 2.20 5.75
C TYR A 142 -5.53 2.18 6.94
N GLN A 143 -5.81 3.08 7.88
CA GLN A 143 -5.12 3.14 9.15
C GLN A 143 -6.14 3.42 10.23
N SER A 144 -6.12 2.62 11.29
CA SER A 144 -6.88 2.92 12.49
C SER A 144 -6.13 3.95 13.33
N VAL A 145 -6.86 4.94 13.84
CA VAL A 145 -6.38 5.88 14.85
C VAL A 145 -7.07 5.55 16.17
N LYS A 146 -6.29 5.39 17.22
CA LYS A 146 -6.80 5.17 18.57
C LYS A 146 -7.28 6.49 19.17
N TYR A 147 -8.49 6.50 19.74
CA TYR A 147 -9.07 7.69 20.38
C TYR A 147 -9.21 7.52 21.90
N GLU A 148 -9.47 6.30 22.39
CA GLU A 148 -9.51 5.95 23.82
C GLU A 148 -8.68 4.69 24.09
N GLU A 149 -8.35 4.40 25.35
CA GLU A 149 -7.56 3.21 25.75
C GLU A 149 -8.08 1.88 25.17
N ALA A 150 -9.38 1.79 24.90
CA ALA A 150 -10.08 0.60 24.41
C ALA A 150 -10.77 0.77 23.04
N ARG A 151 -10.75 1.97 22.44
CA ARG A 151 -11.52 2.24 21.20
C ARG A 151 -10.67 2.90 20.13
N GLY A 152 -10.70 2.29 18.95
CA GLY A 152 -10.11 2.84 17.72
C GLY A 152 -11.18 3.26 16.72
N ILE A 153 -10.84 4.20 15.87
CA ILE A 153 -11.62 4.56 14.68
C ILE A 153 -10.75 4.27 13.46
N LEU A 154 -11.30 3.55 12.50
CA LEU A 154 -10.69 3.34 11.20
C LEU A 154 -11.52 4.11 10.18
N GLU A 155 -10.90 5.07 9.52
CA GLU A 155 -11.52 5.84 8.45
C GLU A 155 -10.90 5.41 7.12
N LEU A 156 -11.77 5.04 6.18
CA LEU A 156 -11.38 4.68 4.83
C LEU A 156 -12.17 5.57 3.87
N ARG A 157 -11.45 6.28 3.00
CA ARG A 157 -12.03 7.01 1.88
C ARG A 157 -12.11 6.09 0.67
N PHE A 158 -13.32 5.73 0.24
CA PHE A 158 -13.51 4.87 -0.93
C PHE A 158 -13.24 5.65 -2.21
N GLY A 159 -13.94 6.77 -2.37
CA GLY A 159 -13.87 7.62 -3.54
C GLY A 159 -15.22 8.25 -3.88
N ILE A 160 -15.34 8.78 -5.09
CA ILE A 160 -16.60 9.32 -5.61
C ILE A 160 -17.41 8.13 -6.17
N VAL A 161 -18.70 8.09 -5.86
CA VAL A 161 -19.64 7.14 -6.46
C VAL A 161 -20.34 7.88 -7.59
N ARG A 162 -20.00 7.54 -8.83
CA ARG A 162 -20.70 7.97 -10.04
C ARG A 162 -21.51 6.82 -10.60
#